data_AF-A0A954X8Z3-F1
#
_entry.id   AF-A0A954X8Z3-F1
#
_cell.length_a   1.000
_cell.length_b   1.000
_cell.length_c   1.000
_cell.angle_alpha   90.00
_cell.angle_beta   90.00
_cell.angle_gamma   90.00
#
_symmetry.space_group_name_H-M   'P 1'
#
loop_
_entity.id
_entity.type
_entity.pdbx_description
1 polymer ?
#
loop_
_entity_poly.entity_id
_entity_poly.type
_entity_poly.pdbx_seq_one_letter_code
_entity_poly.pdbx_strand_id
1 'polypeptide(L)'
;VAFTYLLRGIDIITIVLILSYTFLASLLFAMVGLLVATLSTNRAWQVLFSVLLLLALLAGTGWWSVFVWAMLFSTTPLDQWEFWVSNVAVITFYVSYFIMGLFAASGLISFASDNRSTRLRWVMLAQQALIVGWLLYATLEGREIVGLFFASGISAVHWSIMGSLLIGESAQLSPRVRRSLPQSFAGRMLLTWFNPGSGTGYVFMASSFGAATWVIVISGLLSMLTPFSNRINNWDWLWFSLASWCYVIIYLGCARLLFLMLKPYYYVGLLFTFLITVLLTAAGAALPFFLQLWLAESGRPEYSLLQTYNWIWSLYEIGDGNSWAYPWLLPILMLSAACVFLLNLFFAVKEIEQVRLTTPERVVQDERELHPERFVEKKQATPWDEVD
;
A
#
# COMPACT_ATOMS: atom_id res chain seq x y z
N VAL A 1 -17.09 34.76 -4.27
CA VAL A 1 -17.46 34.09 -5.55
C VAL A 1 -17.95 35.08 -6.59
N ALA A 2 -19.07 35.78 -6.38
CA ALA A 2 -19.56 36.79 -7.35
C ALA A 2 -18.56 37.94 -7.58
N PHE A 3 -17.97 38.50 -6.52
CA PHE A 3 -16.96 39.56 -6.64
C PHE A 3 -15.65 39.11 -7.31
N THR A 4 -15.21 37.86 -7.08
CA THR A 4 -13.98 37.31 -7.69
C THR A 4 -14.14 37.04 -9.18
N TYR A 5 -15.36 36.70 -9.62
CA TYR A 5 -15.71 36.54 -11.03
C TYR A 5 -15.66 37.88 -11.77
N LEU A 6 -16.25 38.93 -11.18
CA LEU A 6 -16.35 40.25 -11.81
C LEU A 6 -15.01 41.01 -11.94
N LEU A 7 -14.04 40.76 -11.05
CA LEU A 7 -12.82 41.58 -10.97
C LEU A 7 -11.61 41.03 -11.72
N ARG A 8 -11.60 39.74 -12.10
CA ARG A 8 -10.35 39.06 -12.49
C ARG A 8 -10.40 38.31 -13.82
N GLY A 9 -11.55 38.25 -14.48
CA GLY A 9 -11.70 37.51 -15.74
C GLY A 9 -11.45 36.01 -15.59
N ILE A 10 -11.59 35.45 -14.38
CA ILE A 10 -11.43 34.02 -14.13
C ILE A 10 -12.76 33.33 -14.42
N ASP A 11 -12.70 32.23 -15.17
CA ASP A 11 -13.86 31.42 -15.48
C ASP A 11 -14.54 30.84 -14.23
N ILE A 12 -15.87 30.75 -14.28
CA ILE A 12 -16.71 30.23 -13.19
C ILE A 12 -16.32 28.80 -12.82
N ILE A 13 -15.93 27.97 -13.82
CA ILE A 13 -15.55 26.57 -13.62
C ILE A 13 -14.27 26.48 -12.79
N THR A 14 -13.25 27.29 -13.10
CA THR A 14 -12.01 27.34 -12.33
C THR A 14 -12.28 27.73 -10.87
N ILE A 15 -13.17 28.71 -10.63
CA ILE A 15 -13.54 29.11 -9.27
C ILE A 15 -14.19 27.93 -8.51
N VAL A 16 -15.12 27.22 -9.14
CA VAL A 16 -15.79 26.05 -8.54
C VAL A 16 -14.80 24.93 -8.25
N LEU A 17 -13.86 24.64 -9.17
CA LEU A 17 -12.83 23.63 -8.96
C LEU A 17 -11.91 23.97 -7.79
N ILE A 18 -11.41 25.21 -7.71
CA ILE A 18 -10.54 25.66 -6.61
C ILE A 18 -11.25 25.54 -5.26
N LEU A 19 -12.53 25.96 -5.18
CA LEU A 19 -13.32 25.83 -3.96
C LEU A 19 -13.53 24.36 -3.57
N SER A 20 -13.83 23.51 -4.56
CA SER A 20 -14.03 22.07 -4.35
C SER A 20 -12.76 21.40 -3.85
N TYR A 21 -11.61 21.65 -4.48
CA TYR A 21 -10.36 21.07 -3.99
C TYR A 21 -9.93 21.64 -2.64
N THR A 22 -10.18 22.93 -2.37
CA THR A 22 -9.85 23.52 -1.06
C THR A 22 -10.67 22.87 0.04
N PHE A 23 -11.96 22.61 -0.23
CA PHE A 23 -12.82 21.85 0.67
C PHE A 23 -12.29 20.42 0.89
N LEU A 24 -11.96 19.69 -0.18
CA LEU A 24 -11.38 18.34 -0.07
C LEU A 24 -10.04 18.35 0.69
N ALA A 25 -9.14 19.27 0.39
CA ALA A 25 -7.87 19.42 1.10
C ALA A 25 -8.10 19.65 2.61
N SER A 26 -9.06 20.50 2.97
CA SER A 26 -9.42 20.75 4.38
C SER A 26 -9.96 19.50 5.09
N LEU A 27 -10.79 18.69 4.41
CA LEU A 27 -11.28 17.43 4.94
C LEU A 27 -10.16 16.41 5.14
N LEU A 28 -9.22 16.31 4.20
CA LEU A 28 -8.06 15.42 4.33
C LEU A 28 -7.16 15.84 5.49
N PHE A 29 -6.89 17.13 5.64
CA PHE A 29 -6.13 17.65 6.78
C PHE A 29 -6.82 17.37 8.12
N ALA A 30 -8.15 17.52 8.18
CA ALA A 30 -8.93 17.15 9.36
C ALA A 30 -8.84 15.63 9.67
N MET A 31 -8.89 14.78 8.64
CA MET A 31 -8.73 13.33 8.77
C MET A 31 -7.33 12.94 9.27
N VAL A 32 -6.26 13.57 8.75
CA VAL A 32 -4.90 13.38 9.24
C VAL A 32 -4.79 13.81 10.71
N GLY A 33 -5.39 14.94 11.07
CA GLY A 33 -5.44 15.38 12.47
C GLY A 33 -6.14 14.37 13.38
N LEU A 34 -7.28 13.83 12.94
CA LEU A 34 -8.00 12.78 13.66
C LEU A 34 -7.16 11.50 13.83
N LEU A 35 -6.47 11.05 12.77
CA LEU A 35 -5.56 9.90 12.83
C LEU A 35 -4.46 10.11 13.86
N VAL A 36 -3.75 11.23 13.78
CA VAL A 36 -2.64 11.53 14.68
C VAL A 36 -3.11 11.63 16.13
N ALA A 37 -4.29 12.21 16.37
CA ALA A 37 -4.89 12.27 17.70
C ALA A 37 -5.18 10.87 18.29
N THR A 38 -5.49 9.88 17.45
CA THR A 38 -5.77 8.50 17.88
C THR A 38 -4.53 7.61 18.04
N LEU A 39 -3.34 8.03 17.56
CA LEU A 39 -2.14 7.18 17.54
C LEU A 39 -1.45 7.00 18.90
N SER A 40 -1.54 7.99 19.79
CA SER A 40 -0.77 7.98 21.03
C SER A 40 -1.64 8.10 22.27
N THR A 41 -1.44 7.19 23.21
CA THR A 41 -2.00 7.24 24.56
C THR A 41 -1.05 7.88 25.57
N ASN A 42 0.23 8.04 25.22
CA ASN A 42 1.24 8.59 26.12
C ASN A 42 1.33 10.10 25.93
N ARG A 43 1.15 10.85 27.04
CA ARG A 43 1.18 12.32 27.08
C ARG A 43 2.42 12.93 26.41
N ALA A 44 3.61 12.37 26.63
CA ALA A 44 4.83 12.93 26.05
C ALA A 44 4.83 12.84 24.51
N TRP A 45 4.43 11.67 23.99
CA TRP A 45 4.29 11.43 22.56
C TRP A 45 3.14 12.23 21.95
N GLN A 46 2.02 12.41 22.67
CA GLN A 46 0.91 13.25 22.22
C GLN A 46 1.34 14.71 21.99
N VAL A 47 2.15 15.28 22.90
CA VAL A 47 2.67 16.65 22.73
C VAL A 47 3.56 16.73 21.48
N LEU A 48 4.50 15.79 21.33
CA LEU A 48 5.38 15.74 20.15
C LEU A 48 4.57 15.63 18.85
N PHE A 49 3.62 14.69 18.79
CA PHE A 49 2.78 14.51 17.61
C PHE A 49 1.89 15.71 17.32
N SER A 50 1.40 16.42 18.34
CA SER A 50 0.61 17.64 18.16
C SER A 50 1.45 18.77 17.54
N VAL A 51 2.70 18.94 18.00
CA VAL A 51 3.64 19.93 17.42
C VAL A 51 3.97 19.56 15.97
N LEU A 52 4.30 18.29 15.71
CA LEU A 52 4.60 17.82 14.35
C LEU A 52 3.38 17.96 13.43
N LEU A 53 2.18 17.66 13.91
CA LEU A 53 0.94 17.86 13.17
C LEU A 53 0.71 19.33 12.85
N LEU A 54 0.91 20.25 13.79
CA LEU A 54 0.75 21.69 13.55
C LEU A 54 1.73 22.17 12.48
N LEU A 55 3.01 21.76 12.56
CA LEU A 55 4.00 22.08 11.53
C LEU A 55 3.64 21.48 10.17
N ALA A 56 3.17 20.24 10.12
CA ALA A 56 2.72 19.59 8.90
C ALA A 56 1.49 20.27 8.29
N LEU A 57 0.53 20.71 9.11
CA LEU A 57 -0.65 21.47 8.65
C LEU A 57 -0.26 22.87 8.15
N LEU A 58 0.67 23.55 8.82
CA LEU A 58 1.19 24.83 8.35
C LEU A 58 1.92 24.69 7.00
N ALA A 59 2.80 23.70 6.89
CA ALA A 59 3.48 23.41 5.63
C ALA A 59 2.48 23.01 4.53
N GLY A 60 1.51 22.16 4.86
CA GLY A 60 0.46 21.70 3.94
C GLY A 60 -0.43 22.83 3.44
N THR A 61 -0.82 23.77 4.31
CA THR A 61 -1.58 24.97 3.93
C THR A 61 -0.75 25.95 3.10
N GLY A 62 0.55 26.07 3.37
CA GLY A 62 1.50 26.81 2.53
C GLY A 62 1.58 26.23 1.11
N TRP A 63 1.83 24.92 0.99
CA TRP A 63 1.82 24.22 -0.30
C TRP A 63 0.48 24.32 -1.03
N TRP A 64 -0.63 24.22 -0.29
CA TRP A 64 -1.96 24.40 -0.86
C TRP A 64 -2.16 25.81 -1.43
N SER A 65 -1.65 26.83 -0.73
CA SER A 65 -1.71 28.22 -1.20
C SER A 65 -0.91 28.42 -2.49
N VAL A 66 0.27 27.78 -2.59
CA VAL A 66 1.08 27.77 -3.83
C VAL A 66 0.34 27.07 -4.96
N PHE A 67 -0.33 25.95 -4.70
CA PHE A 67 -1.14 25.24 -5.69
C PHE A 67 -2.32 26.10 -6.19
N VAL A 68 -3.08 26.73 -5.28
CA VAL A 68 -4.17 27.65 -5.65
C VAL A 68 -3.63 28.82 -6.46
N TRP A 69 -2.49 29.38 -6.06
CA TRP A 69 -1.81 30.44 -6.83
C TRP A 69 -1.46 29.94 -8.24
N ALA A 70 -0.82 28.77 -8.36
CA ALA A 70 -0.48 28.19 -9.65
C ALA A 70 -1.73 27.99 -10.53
N MET A 71 -2.84 27.50 -9.98
CA MET A 71 -4.10 27.32 -10.72
C MET A 71 -4.74 28.64 -11.16
N LEU A 72 -4.56 29.71 -10.40
CA LEU A 72 -5.11 31.03 -10.73
C LEU A 72 -4.31 31.78 -11.80
N PHE A 73 -3.00 31.50 -11.90
CA PHE A 73 -2.09 32.18 -12.82
C PHE A 73 -1.64 31.33 -14.01
N SER A 74 -1.96 30.03 -14.03
CA SER A 74 -1.76 29.16 -15.18
C SER A 74 -3.05 28.96 -15.97
N THR A 75 -2.92 28.82 -17.29
CA THR A 75 -4.04 28.47 -18.15
C THR A 75 -4.39 26.99 -17.92
N THR A 76 -5.55 26.75 -17.28
CA THR A 76 -6.05 25.39 -17.07
C THR A 76 -6.72 24.88 -18.34
N PRO A 77 -6.33 23.72 -18.88
CA PRO A 77 -6.90 23.18 -20.12
C PRO A 77 -8.25 22.51 -19.86
N LEU A 78 -9.25 23.30 -19.45
CA LEU A 78 -10.59 22.80 -19.09
C LEU A 78 -11.35 22.19 -20.28
N ASP A 79 -10.94 22.54 -21.49
CA ASP A 79 -11.46 22.03 -22.76
C ASP A 79 -10.88 20.65 -23.14
N GLN A 80 -9.78 20.25 -22.52
CA GLN A 80 -9.14 18.96 -22.78
C GLN A 80 -9.78 17.86 -21.91
N TRP A 81 -10.14 16.74 -22.53
CA TRP A 81 -10.77 15.62 -21.81
C TRP A 81 -9.76 14.93 -20.86
N GLU A 82 -8.48 14.96 -21.20
CA GLU A 82 -7.35 14.46 -20.40
C GLU A 82 -7.27 15.13 -19.03
N PHE A 83 -7.62 16.42 -18.96
CA PHE A 83 -7.72 17.17 -17.71
C PHE A 83 -8.77 16.56 -16.78
N TRP A 84 -9.95 16.24 -17.32
CA TRP A 84 -11.05 15.65 -16.54
C TRP A 84 -10.74 14.23 -16.10
N VAL A 85 -10.11 13.43 -16.96
CA VAL A 85 -9.71 12.06 -16.60
C VAL A 85 -8.66 12.06 -15.50
N SER A 86 -7.66 12.93 -15.60
CA SER A 86 -6.65 13.12 -14.55
C SER A 86 -7.28 13.55 -13.22
N ASN A 87 -8.33 14.39 -13.28
CA ASN A 87 -9.09 14.79 -12.10
C ASN A 87 -9.87 13.64 -11.45
N VAL A 88 -10.54 12.82 -12.26
CA VAL A 88 -11.20 11.61 -11.76
C VAL A 88 -10.18 10.68 -11.11
N ALA A 89 -9.01 10.49 -11.73
CA ALA A 89 -7.92 9.71 -11.15
C ALA A 89 -7.50 10.23 -9.77
N VAL A 90 -7.19 11.53 -9.66
CA VAL A 90 -6.82 12.18 -8.39
C VAL A 90 -7.93 12.04 -7.34
N ILE A 91 -9.20 12.25 -7.71
CA ILE A 91 -10.34 12.13 -6.79
C ILE A 91 -10.49 10.68 -6.30
N THR A 92 -10.33 9.67 -7.17
CA THR A 92 -10.40 8.26 -6.73
C THR A 92 -9.29 7.90 -5.76
N PHE A 93 -8.06 8.39 -5.97
CA PHE A 93 -6.98 8.26 -4.98
C PHE A 93 -7.34 8.96 -3.67
N TYR A 94 -7.76 10.23 -3.75
CA TYR A 94 -8.18 11.00 -2.58
C TYR A 94 -9.21 10.24 -1.75
N VAL A 95 -10.30 9.78 -2.38
CA VAL A 95 -11.39 9.07 -1.69
C VAL A 95 -10.88 7.77 -1.07
N SER A 96 -10.06 7.00 -1.78
CA SER A 96 -9.52 5.74 -1.27
C SER A 96 -8.63 5.92 -0.04
N TYR A 97 -7.74 6.92 -0.02
CA TYR A 97 -6.89 7.22 1.15
C TYR A 97 -7.68 7.85 2.29
N PHE A 98 -8.70 8.65 1.99
CA PHE A 98 -9.62 9.18 3.00
C PHE A 98 -10.38 8.05 3.72
N ILE A 99 -10.93 7.09 2.97
CA ILE A 99 -11.60 5.90 3.53
C ILE A 99 -10.63 5.06 4.36
N MET A 100 -9.40 4.86 3.89
CA MET A 100 -8.37 4.17 4.66
C MET A 100 -8.09 4.88 5.99
N GLY A 101 -7.98 6.21 5.97
CA GLY A 101 -7.82 7.02 7.18
C GLY A 101 -8.98 6.84 8.14
N LEU A 102 -10.23 6.88 7.66
CA LEU A 102 -11.40 6.66 8.50
C LEU A 102 -11.39 5.28 9.16
N PHE A 103 -11.08 4.22 8.42
CA PHE A 103 -10.98 2.87 8.99
C PHE A 103 -9.80 2.71 9.93
N ALA A 104 -8.68 3.38 9.67
CA ALA A 104 -7.52 3.35 10.55
C ALA A 104 -7.83 4.07 11.88
N ALA A 105 -8.41 5.27 11.84
CA ALA A 105 -8.84 6.00 13.03
C ALA A 105 -9.90 5.22 13.81
N SER A 106 -10.92 4.69 13.12
CA SER A 106 -11.94 3.84 13.72
C SER A 106 -11.35 2.58 14.36
N GLY A 107 -10.34 1.98 13.74
CA GLY A 107 -9.65 0.79 14.25
C GLY A 107 -8.77 1.05 15.47
N LEU A 108 -8.34 2.30 15.68
CA LEU A 108 -7.58 2.73 16.86
C LEU A 108 -8.48 3.00 18.07
N ILE A 109 -9.72 3.44 17.85
CA ILE A 109 -10.71 3.68 18.92
C ILE A 109 -11.63 2.47 19.20
N SER A 110 -11.72 1.52 18.27
CA SER A 110 -12.51 0.29 18.45
C SER A 110 -11.92 -0.65 19.50
N PHE A 111 -12.75 -1.50 20.08
CA PHE A 111 -12.32 -2.52 21.03
C PHE A 111 -11.30 -3.50 20.41
N ALA A 112 -10.35 -3.97 21.21
CA ALA A 112 -9.34 -4.95 20.80
C ALA A 112 -9.94 -6.30 20.34
N SER A 113 -11.23 -6.53 20.59
CA SER A 113 -11.95 -7.72 20.15
C SER A 113 -12.36 -7.70 18.67
N ASP A 114 -12.35 -6.55 18.01
CA ASP A 114 -12.81 -6.41 16.62
C ASP A 114 -11.68 -6.61 15.61
N ASN A 115 -12.04 -7.21 14.46
CA ASN A 115 -11.12 -7.42 13.35
C ASN A 115 -10.94 -6.12 12.54
N ARG A 116 -9.99 -5.30 12.96
CA ARG A 116 -9.69 -4.02 12.32
C ARG A 116 -8.93 -4.14 10.99
N SER A 117 -8.10 -5.16 10.80
CA SER A 117 -7.19 -5.20 9.65
C SER A 117 -7.82 -5.70 8.37
N THR A 118 -8.83 -6.58 8.42
CA THR A 118 -9.44 -7.08 7.18
C THR A 118 -10.01 -5.95 6.31
N ARG A 119 -10.70 -4.96 6.91
CA ARG A 119 -11.23 -3.80 6.16
C ARG A 119 -10.11 -2.95 5.58
N LEU A 120 -9.05 -2.71 6.36
CA LEU A 120 -7.89 -1.96 5.89
C LEU A 120 -7.18 -2.65 4.72
N ARG A 121 -6.99 -3.98 4.80
CA ARG A 121 -6.38 -4.78 3.73
C ARG A 121 -7.19 -4.73 2.42
N TRP A 122 -8.52 -4.77 2.50
CA TRP A 122 -9.37 -4.57 1.31
C TRP A 122 -9.18 -3.18 0.68
N VAL A 123 -9.10 -2.14 1.50
CA VAL A 123 -8.86 -0.79 1.00
C VAL A 123 -7.46 -0.66 0.38
N MET A 124 -6.43 -1.29 0.98
CA MET A 124 -5.08 -1.34 0.39
C MET A 124 -5.08 -2.04 -0.98
N LEU A 125 -5.82 -3.16 -1.14
CA LEU A 125 -5.96 -3.80 -2.44
C LEU A 125 -6.66 -2.90 -3.47
N ALA A 126 -7.73 -2.21 -3.07
CA ALA A 126 -8.43 -1.28 -3.93
C ALA A 126 -7.52 -0.11 -4.34
N GLN A 127 -6.73 0.43 -3.42
CA GLN A 127 -5.72 1.44 -3.69
C GLN A 127 -4.68 0.94 -4.69
N GLN A 128 -4.14 -0.27 -4.50
CA GLN A 128 -3.19 -0.87 -5.44
C GLN A 128 -3.80 -1.06 -6.83
N ALA A 129 -5.06 -1.51 -6.91
CA ALA A 129 -5.79 -1.64 -8.17
C ALA A 129 -5.98 -0.28 -8.86
N LEU A 130 -6.26 0.80 -8.11
CA LEU A 130 -6.33 2.16 -8.63
C LEU A 130 -4.96 2.65 -9.13
N ILE A 131 -3.88 2.40 -8.38
CA ILE A 131 -2.50 2.78 -8.77
C ILE A 131 -2.17 2.14 -10.12
N VAL A 132 -2.33 0.82 -10.22
CA VAL A 132 -2.02 0.09 -11.45
C VAL A 132 -2.97 0.47 -12.58
N GLY A 133 -4.28 0.54 -12.31
CA GLY A 133 -5.29 0.86 -13.31
C GLY A 133 -5.07 2.22 -13.95
N TRP A 134 -4.86 3.28 -13.15
CA TRP A 134 -4.64 4.63 -13.69
C TRP A 134 -3.31 4.80 -14.39
N LEU A 135 -2.24 4.16 -13.89
CA LEU A 135 -0.92 4.27 -14.52
C LEU A 135 -0.83 3.45 -15.80
N LEU A 136 -1.50 2.29 -15.87
CA LEU A 136 -1.66 1.54 -17.11
C LEU A 136 -2.51 2.31 -18.12
N TYR A 137 -3.61 2.91 -17.67
CA TYR A 137 -4.42 3.78 -18.51
C TYR A 137 -3.58 4.93 -19.09
N ALA A 138 -2.81 5.63 -18.26
CA ALA A 138 -1.91 6.71 -18.71
C ALA A 138 -0.81 6.21 -19.67
N THR A 139 -0.29 4.99 -19.44
CA THR A 139 0.69 4.34 -20.34
C THR A 139 0.08 4.08 -21.72
N LEU A 140 -1.15 3.57 -21.77
CA LEU A 140 -1.86 3.25 -23.01
C LEU A 140 -2.23 4.51 -23.78
N GLU A 141 -2.68 5.56 -23.09
CA GLU A 141 -3.08 6.83 -23.69
C GLU A 141 -1.86 7.62 -24.19
N GLY A 142 -0.86 7.82 -23.32
CA GLY A 142 0.37 8.54 -23.66
C GLY A 142 1.28 7.77 -24.62
N ARG A 143 1.09 6.45 -24.75
CA ARG A 143 1.95 5.54 -25.53
C ARG A 143 3.41 5.59 -25.07
N GLU A 144 3.62 5.76 -23.76
CA GLU A 144 4.94 5.90 -23.15
C GLU A 144 5.19 4.83 -22.09
N ILE A 145 6.30 4.11 -22.24
CA ILE A 145 6.72 3.03 -21.33
C ILE A 145 7.05 3.52 -19.92
N VAL A 146 7.31 4.82 -19.80
CA VAL A 146 7.59 5.51 -18.55
C VAL A 146 6.47 5.29 -17.53
N GLY A 147 5.22 5.14 -17.99
CA GLY A 147 4.10 4.80 -17.12
C GLY A 147 4.22 3.43 -16.43
N LEU A 148 4.91 2.45 -17.03
CA LEU A 148 5.18 1.14 -16.39
C LEU A 148 6.22 1.26 -15.28
N PHE A 149 7.27 2.06 -15.48
CA PHE A 149 8.25 2.37 -14.43
C PHE A 149 7.58 3.07 -13.25
N PHE A 150 6.73 4.07 -13.51
CA PHE A 150 5.96 4.74 -12.47
C PHE A 150 4.98 3.80 -11.77
N ALA A 151 4.28 2.94 -12.52
CA ALA A 151 3.40 1.93 -11.94
C ALA A 151 4.14 1.02 -10.97
N SER A 152 5.30 0.51 -11.37
CA SER A 152 6.10 -0.34 -10.50
C SER A 152 6.68 0.42 -9.30
N GLY A 153 7.29 1.58 -9.53
CA GLY A 153 7.93 2.37 -8.48
C GLY A 153 6.94 2.87 -7.42
N ILE A 154 5.80 3.40 -7.84
CA ILE A 154 4.74 3.86 -6.91
C ILE A 154 4.16 2.67 -6.14
N SER A 155 3.97 1.51 -6.81
CA SER A 155 3.51 0.28 -6.13
C SER A 155 4.54 -0.23 -5.10
N ALA A 156 5.84 -0.15 -5.42
CA ALA A 156 6.91 -0.54 -4.53
C ALA A 156 6.93 0.36 -3.28
N VAL A 157 6.79 1.67 -3.44
CA VAL A 157 6.68 2.63 -2.32
C VAL A 157 5.43 2.36 -1.49
N HIS A 158 4.27 2.19 -2.16
CA HIS A 158 3.00 1.89 -1.48
C HIS A 158 3.11 0.64 -0.61
N TRP A 159 3.60 -0.48 -1.16
CA TRP A 159 3.74 -1.72 -0.40
C TRP A 159 4.89 -1.72 0.59
N SER A 160 5.95 -0.92 0.39
CA SER A 160 6.97 -0.70 1.41
C SER A 160 6.37 -0.05 2.66
N ILE A 161 5.56 1.00 2.46
CA ILE A 161 4.89 1.71 3.56
C ILE A 161 3.82 0.82 4.21
N MET A 162 2.87 0.31 3.42
CA MET A 162 1.77 -0.52 3.97
C MET A 162 2.30 -1.82 4.58
N GLY A 163 3.24 -2.49 3.91
CA GLY A 163 3.86 -3.71 4.38
C GLY A 163 4.59 -3.54 5.70
N SER A 164 5.34 -2.44 5.87
CA SER A 164 6.09 -2.19 7.12
C SER A 164 5.17 -1.98 8.34
N LEU A 165 3.96 -1.48 8.14
CA LEU A 165 2.92 -1.40 9.15
C LEU A 165 2.29 -2.78 9.40
N LEU A 166 1.99 -3.54 8.34
CA LEU A 166 1.37 -4.86 8.45
C LEU A 166 2.26 -5.89 9.17
N ILE A 167 3.58 -5.86 8.97
CA ILE A 167 4.50 -6.78 9.66
C ILE A 167 4.62 -6.50 11.17
N GLY A 168 4.14 -5.35 11.66
CA GLY A 168 4.07 -5.04 13.10
C GLY A 168 2.76 -5.47 13.75
N GLU A 169 1.83 -6.05 12.99
CA GLU A 169 0.52 -6.41 13.51
C GLU A 169 0.57 -7.63 14.44
N SER A 170 -0.15 -7.57 15.56
CA SER A 170 -0.30 -8.71 16.47
C SER A 170 -1.21 -9.78 15.85
N ALA A 171 -0.77 -11.03 15.87
CA ALA A 171 -1.56 -12.18 15.41
C ALA A 171 -2.65 -12.63 16.40
N GLN A 172 -2.89 -11.88 17.48
CA GLN A 172 -3.86 -12.26 18.50
C GLN A 172 -5.28 -11.96 18.03
N LEU A 173 -6.00 -13.01 17.63
CA LEU A 173 -7.43 -12.96 17.35
C LEU A 173 -8.28 -13.18 18.60
N SER A 174 -9.30 -12.34 18.78
CA SER A 174 -10.31 -12.54 19.82
C SER A 174 -11.14 -13.81 19.56
N PRO A 175 -11.71 -14.44 20.60
CA PRO A 175 -12.58 -15.60 20.43
C PRO A 175 -13.75 -15.34 19.47
N ARG A 176 -14.29 -14.11 19.46
CA ARG A 176 -15.37 -13.70 18.56
C ARG A 176 -14.94 -13.76 17.09
N VAL A 177 -13.78 -13.18 16.76
CA VAL A 177 -13.27 -13.18 15.37
C VAL A 177 -12.86 -14.58 14.93
N ARG A 178 -12.32 -15.40 15.83
CA ARG A 178 -12.02 -16.81 15.53
C ARG A 178 -13.27 -17.59 15.10
N ARG A 179 -14.45 -17.25 15.62
CA ARG A 179 -15.72 -17.89 15.23
C ARG A 179 -16.19 -17.50 13.83
N SER A 180 -15.75 -16.35 13.28
CA SER A 180 -16.12 -15.90 11.93
C SER A 180 -15.14 -16.36 10.85
N LEU A 181 -14.12 -17.16 11.19
CA LEU A 181 -13.16 -17.67 10.22
C LEU A 181 -13.83 -18.62 9.21
N PRO A 182 -13.43 -18.58 7.92
CA PRO A 182 -13.98 -19.47 6.90
C PRO A 182 -13.67 -20.93 7.21
N GLN A 183 -14.66 -21.82 7.00
CA GLN A 183 -14.50 -23.27 7.23
C GLN A 183 -14.03 -24.02 5.99
N SER A 184 -14.43 -23.59 4.80
CA SER A 184 -14.01 -24.21 3.54
C SER A 184 -12.50 -24.10 3.35
N PHE A 185 -11.88 -25.15 2.81
CA PHE A 185 -10.46 -25.14 2.44
C PHE A 185 -10.09 -23.95 1.54
N ALA A 186 -10.87 -23.72 0.48
CA ALA A 186 -10.65 -22.61 -0.46
C ALA A 186 -10.75 -21.23 0.24
N GLY A 187 -11.77 -21.05 1.07
CA GLY A 187 -11.92 -19.83 1.87
C GLY A 187 -10.73 -19.58 2.81
N ARG A 188 -10.18 -20.63 3.45
CA ARG A 188 -8.96 -20.49 4.26
C ARG A 188 -7.75 -20.16 3.39
N MET A 189 -7.58 -20.82 2.25
CA MET A 189 -6.43 -20.57 1.37
C MET A 189 -6.38 -19.12 0.85
N LEU A 190 -7.54 -18.52 0.54
CA LEU A 190 -7.61 -17.16 -0.01
C LEU A 190 -7.75 -16.08 1.07
N LEU A 191 -8.60 -16.29 2.08
CA LEU A 191 -8.97 -15.23 3.04
C LEU A 191 -8.10 -15.22 4.30
N THR A 192 -7.28 -16.25 4.56
CA THR A 192 -6.41 -16.24 5.75
C THR A 192 -5.42 -15.08 5.73
N TRP A 193 -4.99 -14.66 4.54
CA TRP A 193 -4.10 -13.51 4.37
C TRP A 193 -4.78 -12.17 4.67
N PHE A 194 -6.08 -12.13 4.95
CA PHE A 194 -6.76 -10.91 5.42
C PHE A 194 -6.87 -10.84 6.95
N ASN A 195 -6.50 -11.91 7.65
CA ASN A 195 -6.52 -11.95 9.11
C ASN A 195 -5.33 -11.18 9.70
N PRO A 196 -5.48 -10.54 10.87
CA PRO A 196 -4.40 -9.83 11.54
C PRO A 196 -3.22 -10.76 11.86
N GLY A 197 -2.01 -10.22 11.75
CA GLY A 197 -0.77 -10.94 12.03
C GLY A 197 0.39 -10.45 11.18
N SER A 198 1.60 -10.54 11.73
CA SER A 198 2.80 -10.08 11.03
C SER A 198 3.14 -10.99 9.86
N GLY A 199 2.96 -12.31 10.00
CA GLY A 199 3.19 -13.29 8.94
C GLY A 199 2.13 -13.22 7.85
N THR A 200 0.86 -13.20 8.24
CA THR A 200 -0.24 -13.04 7.28
C THR A 200 -0.14 -11.70 6.54
N GLY A 201 0.22 -10.62 7.23
CA GLY A 201 0.43 -9.30 6.66
C GLY A 201 1.59 -9.25 5.65
N TYR A 202 2.70 -9.93 5.96
CA TYR A 202 3.82 -10.06 5.03
C TYR A 202 3.43 -10.82 3.76
N VAL A 203 2.77 -11.99 3.89
CA VAL A 203 2.36 -12.80 2.72
C VAL A 203 1.30 -12.07 1.91
N PHE A 204 0.37 -11.38 2.56
CA PHE A 204 -0.62 -10.52 1.91
C PHE A 204 0.05 -9.43 1.06
N MET A 205 1.01 -8.70 1.63
CA MET A 205 1.77 -7.69 0.89
C MET A 205 2.52 -8.32 -0.30
N ALA A 206 3.27 -9.40 -0.06
CA ALA A 206 4.09 -10.03 -1.09
C ALA A 206 3.26 -10.56 -2.26
N SER A 207 2.12 -11.19 -1.97
CA SER A 207 1.19 -11.71 -2.99
C SER A 207 0.46 -10.58 -3.72
N SER A 208 0.02 -9.54 -3.01
CA SER A 208 -0.69 -8.40 -3.61
C SER A 208 0.23 -7.58 -4.51
N PHE A 209 1.46 -7.30 -4.06
CA PHE A 209 2.44 -6.62 -4.90
C PHE A 209 2.89 -7.52 -6.06
N GLY A 210 3.08 -8.81 -5.82
CA GLY A 210 3.39 -9.78 -6.89
C GLY A 210 2.32 -9.81 -7.97
N ALA A 211 1.04 -9.82 -7.59
CA ALA A 211 -0.08 -9.75 -8.53
C ALA A 211 -0.07 -8.44 -9.32
N ALA A 212 0.18 -7.29 -8.67
CA ALA A 212 0.32 -6.01 -9.36
C ALA A 212 1.49 -6.00 -10.35
N THR A 213 2.65 -6.53 -9.95
CA THR A 213 3.81 -6.69 -10.83
C THR A 213 3.48 -7.56 -12.03
N TRP A 214 2.77 -8.69 -11.86
CA TRP A 214 2.32 -9.52 -12.98
C TRP A 214 1.37 -8.80 -13.92
N VAL A 215 0.43 -8.00 -13.39
CA VAL A 215 -0.46 -7.18 -14.22
C VAL A 215 0.33 -6.15 -15.03
N ILE A 216 1.33 -5.48 -14.43
CA ILE A 216 2.24 -4.55 -15.13
C ILE A 216 3.03 -5.29 -16.22
N VAL A 217 3.57 -6.48 -15.91
CA VAL A 217 4.31 -7.33 -16.85
C VAL A 217 3.47 -7.77 -18.03
N ILE A 218 2.29 -8.32 -17.77
CA ILE A 218 1.37 -8.74 -18.83
C ILE A 218 0.96 -7.54 -19.69
N SER A 219 0.70 -6.39 -19.08
CA SER A 219 0.32 -5.17 -19.82
C SER A 219 1.45 -4.68 -20.72
N GLY A 220 2.70 -4.66 -20.23
CA GLY A 220 3.87 -4.33 -21.04
C GLY A 220 4.09 -5.32 -22.18
N LEU A 221 3.97 -6.63 -21.93
CA LEU A 221 4.05 -7.66 -22.97
C LEU A 221 2.95 -7.52 -24.03
N LEU A 222 1.70 -7.26 -23.62
CA LEU A 222 0.60 -7.02 -24.54
C LEU A 222 0.82 -5.74 -25.37
N SER A 223 1.41 -4.70 -24.78
CA SER A 223 1.75 -3.47 -25.51
C SER A 223 2.78 -3.72 -26.62
N MET A 224 3.69 -4.68 -26.45
CA MET A 224 4.66 -5.06 -27.50
C MET A 224 4.02 -5.74 -28.71
N LEU A 225 2.82 -6.34 -28.56
CA LEU A 225 2.09 -6.96 -29.67
C LEU A 225 1.37 -5.95 -30.56
N THR A 226 1.26 -4.71 -30.11
CA THR A 226 0.60 -3.64 -30.85
C THR A 226 1.63 -2.83 -31.66
N PRO A 227 1.22 -2.08 -32.70
CA PRO A 227 2.10 -1.18 -33.45
C PRO A 227 2.79 -0.09 -32.59
N PHE A 228 2.49 -0.01 -31.28
CA PHE A 228 3.19 0.82 -30.30
C PHE A 228 4.65 0.35 -30.05
N SER A 229 5.06 -0.81 -30.55
CA SER A 229 6.33 -1.48 -30.22
C SER A 229 7.63 -0.78 -30.66
N ASN A 230 7.60 0.14 -31.63
CA ASN A 230 8.83 0.77 -32.16
C ASN A 230 9.60 1.64 -31.14
N ARG A 231 9.00 1.98 -29.99
CA ARG A 231 9.68 2.68 -28.87
C ARG A 231 9.93 1.79 -27.63
N ILE A 232 9.55 0.51 -27.69
CA ILE A 232 9.50 -0.42 -26.55
C ILE A 232 10.51 -1.58 -26.72
N ASN A 233 11.60 -1.37 -27.45
CA ASN A 233 12.59 -2.45 -27.67
C ASN A 233 13.49 -2.73 -26.47
N ASN A 234 13.34 -1.99 -25.36
CA ASN A 234 14.11 -2.25 -24.15
C ASN A 234 13.27 -2.96 -23.08
N TRP A 235 13.83 -4.02 -22.52
CA TRP A 235 13.20 -4.85 -21.48
C TRP A 235 13.40 -4.29 -20.07
N ASP A 236 14.05 -3.14 -19.91
CA ASP A 236 14.37 -2.53 -18.63
C ASP A 236 13.18 -2.38 -17.67
N TRP A 237 12.01 -2.03 -18.18
CA TRP A 237 10.79 -1.88 -17.37
C TRP A 237 10.38 -3.20 -16.70
N LEU A 238 10.62 -4.34 -17.36
CA LEU A 238 10.39 -5.68 -16.81
C LEU A 238 11.41 -5.96 -15.70
N TRP A 239 12.69 -5.70 -15.97
CA TRP A 239 13.77 -5.85 -14.99
C TRP A 239 13.55 -4.98 -13.77
N PHE A 240 13.15 -3.72 -13.99
CA PHE A 240 12.84 -2.75 -12.95
C PHE A 240 11.67 -3.23 -12.09
N SER A 241 10.63 -3.77 -12.74
CA SER A 241 9.44 -4.26 -12.04
C SER A 241 9.72 -5.46 -11.17
N LEU A 242 10.48 -6.43 -11.68
CA LEU A 242 10.88 -7.61 -10.94
C LEU A 242 11.88 -7.26 -9.82
N ALA A 243 12.88 -6.41 -10.10
CA ALA A 243 13.84 -5.97 -9.10
C ALA A 243 13.17 -5.20 -7.96
N SER A 244 12.24 -4.28 -8.28
CA SER A 244 11.45 -3.54 -7.29
C SER A 244 10.66 -4.48 -6.39
N TRP A 245 10.01 -5.50 -6.98
CA TRP A 245 9.30 -6.54 -6.23
C TRP A 245 10.22 -7.33 -5.30
N CYS A 246 11.39 -7.77 -5.80
CA CYS A 246 12.38 -8.48 -5.00
C CYS A 246 12.91 -7.63 -3.83
N TYR A 247 13.24 -6.35 -4.07
CA TYR A 247 13.72 -5.46 -3.00
C TYR A 247 12.69 -5.30 -1.88
N VAL A 248 11.42 -5.06 -2.22
CA VAL A 248 10.37 -4.92 -1.21
C VAL A 248 10.21 -6.20 -0.38
N ILE A 249 10.22 -7.38 -1.04
CA ILE A 249 10.19 -8.68 -0.35
C ILE A 249 11.38 -8.84 0.60
N ILE A 250 12.61 -8.57 0.12
CA ILE A 250 13.84 -8.73 0.90
C ILE A 250 13.81 -7.82 2.12
N TYR A 251 13.59 -6.51 1.92
CA TYR A 251 13.66 -5.53 3.01
C TYR A 251 12.56 -5.72 4.05
N LEU A 252 11.31 -5.91 3.64
CA LEU A 252 10.22 -6.16 4.59
C LEU A 252 10.36 -7.52 5.28
N GLY A 253 10.82 -8.53 4.55
CA GLY A 253 11.02 -9.86 5.11
C GLY A 253 12.14 -9.88 6.14
N CYS A 254 13.26 -9.22 5.87
CA CYS A 254 14.34 -9.05 6.83
C CYS A 254 13.90 -8.19 8.04
N ALA A 255 13.16 -7.10 7.81
CA ALA A 255 12.60 -6.28 8.90
C ALA A 255 11.66 -7.10 9.81
N ARG A 256 10.82 -7.97 9.23
CA ARG A 256 9.96 -8.89 10.00
C ARG A 256 10.78 -9.89 10.80
N LEU A 257 11.82 -10.48 10.23
CA LEU A 257 12.67 -11.43 10.94
C LEU A 257 13.39 -10.76 12.12
N LEU A 258 13.93 -9.56 11.93
CA LEU A 258 14.51 -8.76 13.01
C LEU A 258 13.47 -8.42 14.08
N PHE A 259 12.26 -8.04 13.69
CA PHE A 259 11.15 -7.81 14.61
C PHE A 259 10.84 -9.06 15.45
N LEU A 260 10.74 -10.24 14.83
CA LEU A 260 10.49 -11.49 15.54
C LEU A 260 11.62 -11.84 16.53
N MET A 261 12.87 -11.51 16.19
CA MET A 261 14.02 -11.69 17.09
C MET A 261 14.00 -10.72 18.28
N LEU A 262 13.52 -9.49 18.09
CA LEU A 262 13.50 -8.45 19.13
C LEU A 262 12.27 -8.51 20.04
N LYS A 263 11.15 -9.02 19.52
CA LYS A 263 9.86 -9.11 20.22
C LYS A 263 9.91 -9.78 21.61
N PRO A 264 10.73 -10.81 21.87
CA PRO A 264 10.82 -11.40 23.21
C PRO A 264 11.40 -10.44 24.27
N TYR A 265 12.18 -9.45 23.85
CA TYR A 265 12.92 -8.57 24.75
C TYR A 265 12.25 -7.21 24.97
N TYR A 266 11.48 -6.75 23.99
CA TYR A 266 10.91 -5.40 23.99
C TYR A 266 9.42 -5.42 23.67
N TYR A 267 8.66 -4.46 24.24
CA TYR A 267 7.32 -4.19 23.76
C TYR A 267 7.41 -3.42 22.45
N VAL A 268 7.08 -4.09 21.35
CA VAL A 268 7.25 -3.54 20.02
C VAL A 268 5.90 -3.19 19.39
N GLY A 269 5.69 -1.91 19.12
CA GLY A 269 4.50 -1.40 18.42
C GLY A 269 4.67 -1.30 16.90
N LEU A 270 3.59 -0.95 16.19
CA LEU A 270 3.54 -0.78 14.73
C LEU A 270 4.57 0.24 14.20
N LEU A 271 4.76 1.36 14.91
CA LEU A 271 5.71 2.39 14.50
C LEU A 271 7.16 1.92 14.57
N PHE A 272 7.46 0.94 15.43
CA PHE A 272 8.81 0.41 15.55
C PHE A 272 9.16 -0.51 14.38
N THR A 273 8.21 -1.32 13.87
CA THR A 273 8.46 -2.11 12.66
C THR A 273 8.60 -1.25 11.41
N PHE A 274 7.82 -0.16 11.33
CA PHE A 274 8.02 0.89 10.34
C PHE A 274 9.45 1.46 10.43
N LEU A 275 9.90 1.85 11.62
CA LEU A 275 11.24 2.39 11.84
C LEU A 275 12.35 1.41 11.48
N ILE A 276 12.24 0.14 11.89
CA ILE A 276 13.21 -0.91 11.49
C ILE A 276 13.29 -0.99 9.96
N THR A 277 12.16 -0.98 9.28
CA THR A 277 12.13 -1.06 7.80
C THR A 277 12.84 0.13 7.17
N VAL A 278 12.56 1.35 7.66
CA VAL A 278 13.23 2.58 7.19
C VAL A 278 14.74 2.51 7.43
N LEU A 279 15.17 2.10 8.62
CA LEU A 279 16.60 1.98 8.93
C LEU A 279 17.28 0.91 8.09
N LEU A 280 16.62 -0.22 7.85
CA LEU A 280 17.17 -1.32 7.07
C LEU A 280 17.28 -0.96 5.58
N THR A 281 16.27 -0.30 5.01
CA THR A 281 16.28 0.18 3.62
C THR A 281 17.30 1.31 3.41
N ALA A 282 17.44 2.21 4.39
CA ALA A 282 18.48 3.25 4.36
C ALA A 282 19.88 2.66 4.49
N ALA A 283 20.09 1.71 5.41
CA ALA A 283 21.37 1.02 5.57
C ALA A 283 21.72 0.20 4.33
N GLY A 284 20.74 -0.45 3.72
CA GLY A 284 20.91 -1.21 2.49
C GLY A 284 21.33 -0.37 1.28
N ALA A 285 20.94 0.91 1.24
CA ALA A 285 21.46 1.86 0.25
C ALA A 285 22.82 2.45 0.65
N ALA A 286 22.96 2.89 1.90
CA ALA A 286 24.13 3.64 2.37
C ALA A 286 25.38 2.77 2.55
N LEU A 287 25.25 1.57 3.15
CA LEU A 287 26.41 0.74 3.49
C LEU A 287 27.20 0.29 2.26
N PRO A 288 26.58 -0.27 1.19
CA PRO A 288 27.32 -0.62 -0.02
C PRO A 288 28.00 0.59 -0.65
N PHE A 289 27.32 1.75 -0.66
CA PHE A 289 27.86 2.99 -1.21
C PHE A 289 29.11 3.46 -0.46
N PHE A 290 29.05 3.55 0.87
CA PHE A 290 30.18 3.97 1.69
C PHE A 290 31.35 2.98 1.64
N LEU A 291 31.07 1.67 1.68
CA LEU A 291 32.10 0.65 1.54
C LEU A 291 32.82 0.74 0.20
N GLN A 292 32.08 0.99 -0.88
CA GLN A 292 32.69 1.16 -2.19
C GLN A 292 33.53 2.44 -2.26
N LEU A 293 33.05 3.56 -1.73
CA LEU A 293 33.82 4.80 -1.66
C LEU A 293 35.11 4.63 -0.86
N TRP A 294 35.08 3.83 0.20
CA TRP A 294 36.26 3.55 1.03
C TRP A 294 37.30 2.67 0.30
N LEU A 295 36.85 1.74 -0.54
CA LEU A 295 37.71 0.85 -1.32
C LEU A 295 38.22 1.48 -2.63
N ALA A 296 37.56 2.53 -3.14
CA ALA A 296 37.91 3.13 -4.42
C ALA A 296 39.12 4.09 -4.27
N GLU A 297 40.28 3.71 -4.81
CA GLU A 297 41.55 4.44 -4.60
C GLU A 297 41.71 5.78 -5.33
N SER A 298 40.75 6.25 -6.16
CA SER A 298 40.70 7.63 -6.75
C SER A 298 39.73 7.79 -7.93
N GLY A 299 38.93 6.78 -8.27
CA GLY A 299 38.00 6.82 -9.41
C GLY A 299 36.57 7.25 -9.05
N ARG A 300 35.78 7.61 -10.07
CA ARG A 300 34.32 7.64 -9.94
C ARG A 300 33.85 6.21 -9.63
N PRO A 301 33.04 5.99 -8.59
CA PRO A 301 32.60 4.64 -8.25
C PRO A 301 31.68 4.10 -9.37
N GLU A 302 32.09 3.01 -10.01
CA GLU A 302 31.29 2.28 -11.02
C GLU A 302 30.39 1.25 -10.34
N TYR A 303 29.21 0.98 -10.89
CA TYR A 303 28.32 -0.02 -10.29
C TYR A 303 29.00 -1.40 -10.21
N SER A 304 29.03 -1.99 -9.01
CA SER A 304 29.73 -3.24 -8.71
C SER A 304 28.80 -4.26 -8.04
N LEU A 305 29.25 -5.52 -7.90
CA LEU A 305 28.49 -6.57 -7.22
C LEU A 305 28.09 -6.15 -5.78
N LEU A 306 28.90 -5.32 -5.11
CA LEU A 306 28.59 -4.79 -3.79
C LEU A 306 27.29 -3.95 -3.78
N GLN A 307 27.03 -3.20 -4.85
CA GLN A 307 25.83 -2.36 -4.99
C GLN A 307 24.55 -3.17 -5.23
N THR A 308 24.61 -4.50 -5.37
CA THR A 308 23.42 -5.36 -5.54
C THR A 308 22.37 -5.12 -4.47
N TYR A 309 22.75 -4.78 -3.24
CA TYR A 309 21.79 -4.48 -2.16
C TYR A 309 21.35 -3.01 -2.13
N ASN A 310 22.06 -2.10 -2.81
CA ASN A 310 21.70 -0.69 -2.90
C ASN A 310 20.53 -0.48 -3.87
N TRP A 311 19.32 -0.63 -3.37
CA TRP A 311 18.10 -0.58 -4.17
C TRP A 311 17.94 0.72 -4.98
N ILE A 312 18.41 1.86 -4.47
CA ILE A 312 18.30 3.15 -5.18
C ILE A 312 19.18 3.12 -6.43
N TRP A 313 20.45 2.76 -6.26
CA TRP A 313 21.40 2.76 -7.38
C TRP A 313 21.05 1.65 -8.38
N SER A 314 20.74 0.44 -7.91
CA SER A 314 20.35 -0.67 -8.79
C SER A 314 19.13 -0.35 -9.65
N LEU A 315 18.08 0.23 -9.06
CA LEU A 315 16.88 0.61 -9.81
C LEU A 315 17.15 1.78 -10.77
N TYR A 316 18.04 2.70 -10.40
CA TYR A 316 18.50 3.77 -11.29
C TYR A 316 19.25 3.21 -12.51
N GLU A 317 20.22 2.32 -12.32
CA GLU A 317 20.96 1.69 -13.43
C GLU A 317 20.06 0.90 -14.37
N ILE A 318 19.08 0.16 -13.82
CA ILE A 318 18.10 -0.54 -14.63
C ILE A 318 17.23 0.47 -15.40
N GLY A 319 16.79 1.55 -14.76
CA GLY A 319 15.97 2.59 -15.39
C GLY A 319 16.68 3.38 -16.48
N ASP A 320 18.01 3.52 -16.39
CA ASP A 320 18.86 4.21 -17.37
C ASP A 320 19.26 3.30 -18.56
N GLY A 321 18.80 2.04 -18.56
CA GLY A 321 19.04 1.09 -19.64
C GLY A 321 20.30 0.25 -19.54
N ASN A 322 20.98 0.29 -18.38
CA ASN A 322 22.17 -0.50 -18.11
C ASN A 322 21.84 -1.91 -17.57
N SER A 323 20.61 -2.40 -17.72
CA SER A 323 20.17 -3.71 -17.22
C SER A 323 21.04 -4.87 -17.73
N TRP A 324 21.49 -4.79 -18.98
CA TRP A 324 22.35 -5.78 -19.63
C TRP A 324 23.83 -5.68 -19.27
N ALA A 325 24.29 -4.55 -18.71
CA ALA A 325 25.61 -4.49 -18.07
C ALA A 325 25.61 -5.33 -16.77
N TYR A 326 24.42 -5.49 -16.20
CA TYR A 326 23.94 -6.10 -14.96
C TYR A 326 23.56 -7.59 -14.81
N PRO A 327 23.81 -8.58 -15.70
CA PRO A 327 23.00 -9.81 -15.81
C PRO A 327 22.83 -10.69 -14.56
N TRP A 328 23.71 -10.56 -13.56
CA TRP A 328 23.67 -11.31 -12.29
C TRP A 328 22.77 -10.66 -11.24
N LEU A 329 22.45 -9.37 -11.39
CA LEU A 329 21.68 -8.57 -10.42
C LEU A 329 20.32 -9.21 -10.14
N LEU A 330 19.52 -9.43 -11.18
CA LEU A 330 18.17 -9.96 -11.02
C LEU A 330 18.13 -11.41 -10.50
N PRO A 331 18.95 -12.36 -11.03
CA PRO A 331 19.04 -13.71 -10.45
C PRO A 331 19.39 -13.73 -8.96
N ILE A 332 20.36 -12.91 -8.52
CA ILE A 332 20.72 -12.82 -7.10
C ILE A 332 19.54 -12.28 -6.29
N LEU A 333 18.91 -11.19 -6.74
CA LEU A 333 17.75 -10.62 -6.05
C LEU A 333 16.58 -11.60 -5.95
N MET A 334 16.28 -12.34 -7.02
CA MET A 334 15.20 -13.34 -7.02
C MET A 334 15.50 -14.49 -6.06
N LEU A 335 16.74 -14.98 -6.03
CA LEU A 335 17.15 -16.03 -5.10
C LEU A 335 17.07 -15.55 -3.65
N SER A 336 17.60 -14.35 -3.36
CA SER A 336 17.53 -13.75 -2.03
C SER A 336 16.07 -13.51 -1.59
N ALA A 337 15.23 -12.97 -2.47
CA ALA A 337 13.82 -12.76 -2.21
C ALA A 337 13.08 -14.08 -1.93
N ALA A 338 13.35 -15.13 -2.71
CA ALA A 338 12.77 -16.45 -2.50
C ALA A 338 13.18 -17.04 -1.15
N CYS A 339 14.47 -16.99 -0.79
CA CYS A 339 14.97 -17.45 0.50
C CYS A 339 14.31 -16.70 1.67
N VAL A 340 14.28 -15.36 1.62
CA VAL A 340 13.68 -14.52 2.67
C VAL A 340 12.17 -14.77 2.76
N PHE A 341 11.48 -14.93 1.63
CA PHE A 341 10.06 -15.24 1.59
C PHE A 341 9.75 -16.61 2.20
N LEU A 342 10.47 -17.67 1.82
CA LEU A 342 10.29 -19.02 2.36
C LEU A 342 10.55 -19.07 3.86
N LEU A 343 11.58 -18.38 4.33
CA LEU A 343 11.87 -18.27 5.77
C LEU A 343 10.74 -17.57 6.52
N ASN A 344 10.22 -16.47 5.98
CA ASN A 344 9.09 -15.76 6.56
C ASN A 344 7.80 -16.60 6.56
N LEU A 345 7.55 -17.34 5.48
CA LEU A 345 6.42 -18.26 5.34
C LEU A 345 6.49 -19.37 6.39
N PHE A 346 7.67 -19.95 6.62
CA PHE A 346 7.90 -20.95 7.66
C PHE A 346 7.50 -20.42 9.05
N PHE A 347 7.93 -19.20 9.41
CA PHE A 347 7.52 -18.58 10.68
C PHE A 347 6.05 -18.17 10.72
N ALA A 348 5.40 -17.97 9.57
CA ALA A 348 3.98 -17.64 9.48
C ALA A 348 3.06 -18.85 9.63
N VAL A 349 3.56 -20.09 9.49
CA VAL A 349 2.75 -21.32 9.62
C VAL A 349 1.95 -21.35 10.93
N LYS A 350 2.57 -20.98 12.06
CA LYS A 350 1.91 -20.92 13.37
C LYS A 350 0.74 -19.93 13.42
N GLU A 351 0.76 -18.89 12.59
CA GLU A 351 -0.34 -17.92 12.48
C GLU A 351 -1.50 -18.49 11.63
N ILE A 352 -1.17 -19.28 10.60
CA ILE A 352 -2.14 -19.91 9.69
C ILE A 352 -2.90 -21.06 10.38
N GLU A 353 -2.23 -21.74 11.32
CA GLU A 353 -2.81 -22.84 12.10
C GLU A 353 -3.94 -22.41 13.05
N GLN A 354 -4.26 -21.12 13.16
CA GLN A 354 -5.38 -20.66 13.98
C GLN A 354 -6.71 -21.29 13.51
N VAL A 355 -7.25 -22.18 14.34
CA VAL A 355 -8.50 -22.91 14.08
C VAL A 355 -9.70 -22.10 14.54
N ARG A 356 -10.80 -22.19 13.77
CA ARG A 356 -12.10 -21.67 14.19
C ARG A 356 -12.51 -22.30 15.52
N LEU A 357 -12.77 -21.47 16.51
CA LEU A 357 -13.36 -21.93 17.76
C LEU A 357 -14.85 -22.22 17.54
N THR A 358 -15.33 -23.33 18.09
CA THR A 358 -16.77 -23.61 18.13
C THR A 358 -17.46 -22.55 18.99
N THR A 359 -18.66 -22.14 18.58
CA THR A 359 -19.47 -21.23 19.38
C THR A 359 -19.94 -22.00 20.62
N PRO A 360 -19.70 -21.50 21.85
CA PRO A 360 -20.20 -22.15 23.07
C PRO A 360 -21.72 -22.31 23.01
N GLU A 361 -22.23 -23.44 23.49
CA GLU A 361 -23.67 -23.75 23.45
C GLU A 361 -24.52 -22.64 24.07
N ARG A 362 -24.05 -22.05 25.17
CA ARG A 362 -24.73 -20.92 25.82
C ARG A 362 -24.92 -19.72 24.89
N VAL A 363 -23.92 -19.36 24.08
CA VAL A 363 -24.05 -18.24 23.13
C VAL A 363 -25.03 -18.59 22.01
N VAL A 364 -25.07 -19.87 21.60
CA VAL A 364 -26.06 -20.35 20.62
C VAL A 364 -27.47 -20.30 21.20
N GLN A 365 -27.64 -20.63 22.48
CA GLN A 365 -28.93 -20.51 23.20
C GLN A 365 -29.35 -19.04 23.30
N ASP A 366 -28.46 -18.16 23.77
CA ASP A 366 -28.73 -16.72 23.87
C ASP A 366 -29.08 -16.10 22.50
N GLU A 367 -28.36 -16.46 21.42
CA GLU A 367 -28.68 -16.00 20.06
C GLU A 367 -30.01 -16.54 19.56
N ARG A 368 -30.40 -17.77 19.93
CA ARG A 368 -31.72 -18.33 19.60
C ARG A 368 -32.85 -17.61 20.32
N GLU A 369 -32.63 -17.23 21.57
CA GLU A 369 -33.60 -16.46 22.36
C GLU A 369 -33.76 -15.03 21.84
N LEU A 370 -32.66 -14.38 21.46
CA LEU A 370 -32.66 -13.00 20.97
C LEU A 370 -33.10 -12.86 19.50
N HIS A 371 -32.81 -13.86 18.67
CA HIS A 371 -33.07 -13.85 17.22
C HIS A 371 -33.74 -15.15 16.75
N PRO A 372 -34.93 -15.49 17.27
CA PRO A 372 -35.62 -16.72 16.91
C PRO A 372 -35.83 -16.83 15.39
N GLU A 373 -36.04 -15.73 14.69
CA GLU A 373 -36.23 -15.65 13.23
C GLU A 373 -35.05 -16.18 12.42
N ARG A 374 -33.82 -16.16 12.95
CA ARG A 374 -32.63 -16.69 12.25
C ARG A 374 -32.54 -18.21 12.33
N PHE A 375 -33.23 -18.80 13.30
CA PHE A 375 -33.21 -20.23 13.59
C PHE A 375 -34.53 -20.92 13.24
N VAL A 376 -35.53 -20.18 12.74
CA VAL A 376 -36.61 -20.78 11.98
C VAL A 376 -35.93 -21.47 10.81
N GLU A 377 -35.82 -22.79 10.87
CA GLU A 377 -35.39 -23.60 9.73
C GLU A 377 -36.18 -23.07 8.54
N LYS A 378 -35.50 -22.50 7.55
CA LYS A 378 -36.12 -22.33 6.24
C LYS A 378 -36.55 -23.74 5.88
N LYS A 379 -37.86 -24.04 6.05
CA LYS A 379 -38.48 -25.23 5.50
C LYS A 379 -37.89 -25.32 4.11
N GLN A 380 -37.14 -26.40 3.85
CA GLN A 380 -36.62 -26.63 2.52
C GLN A 380 -37.83 -26.51 1.63
N ALA A 381 -37.89 -25.45 0.81
CA ALA A 381 -39.01 -25.24 -0.08
C ALA A 381 -39.01 -26.47 -0.96
N THR A 382 -39.91 -27.40 -0.67
CA THR A 382 -40.08 -28.56 -1.52
C THR A 382 -40.56 -28.00 -2.85
N PRO A 383 -40.07 -28.49 -4.00
CA PRO A 383 -40.52 -28.01 -5.32
C PRO A 383 -42.04 -28.08 -5.55
N TRP A 384 -42.77 -28.65 -4.60
CA TRP A 384 -44.21 -28.89 -4.59
C TRP A 384 -44.99 -27.86 -3.76
N ASP A 385 -44.32 -26.98 -3.01
CA ASP A 385 -44.99 -26.01 -2.12
C ASP A 385 -45.53 -24.77 -2.88
N GLU A 386 -45.33 -24.67 -4.20
CA GLU A 386 -45.81 -23.56 -5.06
C GLU A 386 -47.04 -23.92 -5.92
N VAL A 387 -47.69 -25.07 -5.70
CA VAL A 387 -48.72 -25.60 -6.61
C VAL A 387 -50.18 -25.33 -6.17
N ASP A 388 -50.43 -24.66 -5.05
CA ASP A 388 -51.80 -24.36 -4.59
C ASP A 388 -52.28 -22.92 -4.88
#